data_AF-A0A537ESR3-F1
#
_entry.id   AF-A0A537ESR3-F1
#
_cell.length_a   1.000
_cell.length_b   1.000
_cell.length_c   1.000
_cell.angle_alpha   90.00
_cell.angle_beta   90.00
_cell.angle_gamma   90.00
#
_symmetry.space_group_name_H-M   'P 1'
#
loop_
_entity.id
_entity.type
_entity.pdbx_description
1 polymer ?
#
loop_
_entity_poly.entity_id
_entity_poly.type
_entity_poly.pdbx_seq_one_letter_code
_entity_poly.pdbx_strand_id
1 'polypeptide(L)'
;MSISSRTRCDPTVSQSPTRLIYYNWFGGSVTFIIILSGIFYGGDAISGEFQNKTGYFLVANPLRRSAIYIGKWLGALIASMIMLAVFTAIAIGNGVYYFGLSIPYQLWVSVLFGLLYLIAVLGFTFFFSSLFKSSSISILVTAILFLFAFMLIQTLVEGLVKIEPWFLITYGAQIITNTLIDPYPTTSTQGFGPNVFTSYATTIPEGIAILSAYFLVTAVLGLLIFERREFT
;
A
#
# COMPACT_ATOMS: atom_id res chain seq x y z
N MET A 1 17.44 -20.70 50.16
CA MET A 1 18.01 -21.06 48.83
C MET A 1 17.09 -20.47 47.78
N SER A 2 17.41 -19.26 47.32
CA SER A 2 16.58 -18.49 46.39
C SER A 2 16.87 -18.96 44.96
N ILE A 3 15.92 -19.64 44.34
CA ILE A 3 16.00 -20.03 42.93
C ILE A 3 15.54 -18.84 42.10
N SER A 4 16.52 -18.04 41.66
CA SER A 4 16.35 -17.08 40.57
C SER A 4 16.04 -17.84 39.29
N SER A 5 14.77 -17.85 38.88
CA SER A 5 14.35 -18.28 37.55
C SER A 5 14.82 -17.25 36.52
N ARG A 6 15.99 -17.49 35.92
CA ARG A 6 16.35 -16.84 34.66
C ARG A 6 15.35 -17.33 33.60
N THR A 7 14.33 -16.53 33.33
CA THR A 7 13.56 -16.63 32.09
C THR A 7 14.54 -16.49 30.94
N ARG A 8 14.78 -17.61 30.25
CA ARG A 8 15.50 -17.67 28.99
C ARG A 8 14.69 -16.85 28.00
N CYS A 9 15.15 -15.65 27.64
CA CYS A 9 14.55 -14.86 26.57
C CYS A 9 14.67 -15.67 25.28
N ASP A 10 13.57 -16.27 24.86
CA ASP A 10 13.37 -16.72 23.50
C ASP A 10 13.27 -15.46 22.62
N PRO A 11 14.10 -15.29 21.57
CA PRO A 11 14.06 -14.10 20.71
C PRO A 11 12.74 -13.93 19.94
N THR A 12 11.80 -14.87 20.05
CA THR A 12 10.46 -14.77 19.48
C THR A 12 9.41 -14.15 20.41
N VAL A 13 9.74 -13.84 21.68
CA VAL A 13 8.76 -13.40 22.70
C VAL A 13 9.22 -12.13 23.45
N SER A 14 9.39 -11.03 22.72
CA SER A 14 9.47 -9.68 23.32
C SER A 14 8.42 -8.72 22.75
N GLN A 15 7.32 -9.24 22.20
CA GLN A 15 6.22 -8.39 21.75
C GLN A 15 5.20 -8.21 22.87
N SER A 16 4.87 -6.95 23.18
CA SER A 16 3.76 -6.68 24.07
C SER A 16 2.46 -7.21 23.46
N PRO A 17 1.56 -7.82 24.24
CA PRO A 17 0.29 -8.38 23.73
C PRO A 17 -0.53 -7.36 22.91
N THR A 18 -0.44 -6.08 23.28
CA THR A 18 -1.04 -4.95 22.55
C THR A 18 -0.55 -4.84 21.11
N ARG A 19 0.77 -4.95 20.87
CA ARG A 19 1.38 -4.81 19.54
C ARG A 19 0.99 -5.97 18.62
N LEU A 20 0.91 -7.18 19.18
CA LEU A 20 0.59 -8.38 18.42
C LEU A 20 -0.80 -8.30 17.77
N ILE A 21 -1.79 -7.69 18.43
CA ILE A 21 -3.12 -7.51 17.84
C ILE A 21 -3.09 -6.52 16.69
N TYR A 22 -2.41 -5.39 16.86
CA TYR A 22 -2.26 -4.42 15.76
C TYR A 22 -1.52 -5.03 14.58
N TYR A 23 -0.47 -5.81 14.81
CA TYR A 23 0.22 -6.53 13.75
C TYR A 23 -0.70 -7.48 12.98
N ASN A 24 -1.41 -8.37 13.69
CA ASN A 24 -2.27 -9.37 13.03
C ASN A 24 -3.49 -8.73 12.34
N TRP A 25 -4.14 -7.78 12.99
CA TRP A 25 -5.40 -7.22 12.51
C TRP A 25 -5.19 -6.05 11.56
N PHE A 26 -4.50 -4.99 12.02
CA PHE A 26 -4.23 -3.81 11.21
C PHE A 26 -3.19 -4.13 10.15
N GLY A 27 -2.03 -4.68 10.53
CA GLY A 27 -0.96 -5.00 9.58
C GLY A 27 -1.39 -5.97 8.48
N GLY A 28 -2.11 -7.04 8.84
CA GLY A 28 -2.60 -8.02 7.87
C GLY A 28 -3.65 -7.49 6.88
N SER A 29 -4.42 -6.46 7.26
CA SER A 29 -5.60 -6.03 6.48
C SER A 29 -5.44 -4.66 5.82
N VAL A 30 -4.62 -3.76 6.38
CA VAL A 30 -4.50 -2.36 5.94
C VAL A 30 -4.06 -2.26 4.49
N THR A 31 -3.12 -3.09 4.06
CA THR A 31 -2.60 -3.10 2.69
C THR A 31 -3.71 -3.41 1.68
N PHE A 32 -4.59 -4.36 2.00
CA PHE A 32 -5.73 -4.71 1.16
C PHE A 32 -6.76 -3.58 1.07
N ILE A 33 -7.05 -2.91 2.20
CA ILE A 33 -7.98 -1.77 2.23
C ILE A 33 -7.42 -0.58 1.42
N ILE A 34 -6.12 -0.32 1.53
CA ILE A 34 -5.46 0.73 0.73
C ILE A 34 -5.54 0.39 -0.77
N ILE A 35 -5.25 -0.85 -1.14
CA ILE A 35 -5.36 -1.30 -2.54
C ILE A 35 -6.79 -1.11 -3.06
N LEU A 36 -7.79 -1.63 -2.34
CA LEU A 36 -9.19 -1.54 -2.77
C LEU A 36 -9.67 -0.10 -2.88
N SER A 37 -9.40 0.73 -1.87
CA SER A 37 -9.78 2.15 -1.92
C SER A 37 -9.09 2.89 -3.06
N GLY A 38 -7.80 2.64 -3.30
CA GLY A 38 -7.06 3.22 -4.42
C GLY A 38 -7.60 2.81 -5.79
N ILE A 39 -8.02 1.55 -5.94
CA ILE A 39 -8.62 1.04 -7.19
C ILE A 39 -10.02 1.63 -7.42
N PHE A 40 -10.88 1.64 -6.41
CA PHE A 40 -12.25 2.14 -6.58
C PHE A 40 -12.28 3.65 -6.83
N TYR A 41 -11.54 4.42 -6.03
CA TYR A 41 -11.56 5.88 -6.16
C TYR A 41 -10.66 6.39 -7.29
N GLY A 42 -9.54 5.72 -7.59
CA GLY A 42 -8.62 6.13 -8.65
C GLY A 42 -8.92 5.51 -10.02
N GLY A 43 -9.46 4.30 -10.06
CA GLY A 43 -9.76 3.58 -11.30
C GLY A 43 -10.85 4.25 -12.14
N ASP A 44 -11.89 4.82 -11.52
CA ASP A 44 -13.00 5.49 -12.22
C ASP A 44 -12.75 7.00 -12.48
N ALA A 45 -11.73 7.58 -11.85
CA ALA A 45 -11.52 9.02 -11.86
C ALA A 45 -11.36 9.62 -13.26
N ILE A 46 -10.63 8.94 -14.16
CA ILE A 46 -10.34 9.43 -15.52
C ILE A 46 -11.21 8.71 -16.55
N SER A 47 -11.14 7.39 -16.58
CA SER A 47 -11.85 6.55 -17.55
C SER A 47 -13.39 6.67 -17.46
N GLY A 48 -13.94 7.04 -16.31
CA GLY A 48 -15.38 7.32 -16.17
C GLY A 48 -15.85 8.54 -16.98
N GLU A 49 -15.00 9.55 -17.19
CA GLU A 49 -15.36 10.70 -18.04
C GLU A 49 -15.32 10.37 -19.53
N PHE A 50 -14.39 9.51 -19.94
CA PHE A 50 -14.34 9.01 -21.32
C PHE A 50 -15.59 8.18 -21.65
N GLN A 51 -16.12 7.43 -20.68
CA GLN A 51 -17.36 6.66 -20.86
C GLN A 51 -18.61 7.53 -20.88
N ASN A 52 -18.72 8.50 -19.96
CA ASN A 52 -19.93 9.31 -19.82
C ASN A 52 -20.00 10.51 -20.78
N LYS A 53 -18.99 10.70 -21.65
CA LYS A 53 -18.87 11.81 -22.61
C LYS A 53 -18.92 13.21 -21.97
N THR A 54 -18.74 13.30 -20.66
CA THR A 54 -18.80 14.55 -19.90
C THR A 54 -17.63 15.49 -20.22
N GLY A 55 -16.57 14.98 -20.86
CA GLY A 55 -15.45 15.78 -21.38
C GLY A 55 -15.84 16.85 -22.41
N TYR A 56 -16.97 16.69 -23.11
CA TYR A 56 -17.46 17.72 -24.05
C TYR A 56 -17.87 19.03 -23.36
N PHE A 57 -18.27 18.98 -22.09
CA PHE A 57 -18.61 20.20 -21.32
C PHE A 57 -17.39 21.01 -20.90
N LEU A 58 -16.19 20.40 -20.88
CA LEU A 58 -14.92 21.09 -20.62
C LEU A 58 -14.46 21.95 -21.82
N VAL A 59 -15.08 21.77 -23.00
CA VAL A 59 -14.84 22.62 -24.17
C VAL A 59 -15.57 23.97 -24.04
N ALA A 60 -16.66 24.03 -23.26
CA ALA A 60 -17.42 25.27 -23.06
C ALA A 60 -16.75 26.26 -22.09
N ASN A 61 -15.85 25.78 -21.22
CA ASN A 61 -15.12 26.64 -20.29
C ASN A 61 -13.64 26.20 -20.23
N PRO A 62 -12.68 27.01 -20.72
CA PRO A 62 -11.29 26.61 -20.88
C PRO A 62 -10.56 26.49 -19.52
N LEU A 63 -10.76 25.35 -18.86
CA LEU A 63 -9.99 24.93 -17.70
C LEU A 63 -8.70 24.22 -18.16
N ARG A 64 -7.58 24.47 -17.47
CA ARG A 64 -6.32 23.77 -17.73
C ARG A 64 -6.52 22.28 -17.46
N ARG A 65 -6.22 21.43 -18.45
CA ARG A 65 -6.35 19.96 -18.35
C ARG A 65 -5.59 19.38 -17.16
N SER A 66 -4.41 19.91 -16.86
CA SER A 66 -3.61 19.54 -15.70
C SER A 66 -4.29 19.84 -14.36
N ALA A 67 -5.04 20.94 -14.26
CA ALA A 67 -5.77 21.30 -13.04
C ALA A 67 -6.92 20.32 -12.76
N ILE A 68 -7.58 19.81 -13.79
CA ILE A 68 -8.65 18.79 -13.68
C ILE A 68 -8.07 17.47 -13.20
N TYR A 69 -6.94 17.05 -13.77
CA TYR A 69 -6.24 15.83 -13.35
C TYR A 69 -5.85 15.88 -11.87
N ILE A 70 -5.21 16.97 -11.45
CA ILE A 70 -4.77 17.15 -10.05
C ILE A 70 -5.97 17.23 -9.11
N GLY A 71 -7.03 17.96 -9.47
CA GLY A 71 -8.24 18.08 -8.65
C GLY A 71 -8.91 16.73 -8.39
N LYS A 72 -8.98 15.86 -9.40
CA LYS A 72 -9.51 14.50 -9.24
C LYS A 72 -8.62 13.61 -8.41
N TRP A 73 -7.31 13.69 -8.62
CA TRP A 73 -6.35 12.95 -7.82
C TRP A 73 -6.45 13.33 -6.35
N LEU A 74 -6.55 14.64 -6.03
CA LEU A 74 -6.79 15.13 -4.68
C LEU A 74 -8.15 14.68 -4.12
N GLY A 75 -9.20 14.67 -4.93
CA GLY A 75 -10.52 14.15 -4.51
C GLY A 75 -10.48 12.67 -4.13
N ALA A 76 -9.84 11.84 -4.97
CA ALA A 76 -9.63 10.42 -4.70
C ALA A 76 -8.72 10.18 -3.49
N LEU A 77 -7.69 11.02 -3.32
CA LEU A 77 -6.81 10.99 -2.16
C LEU A 77 -7.56 11.27 -0.87
N ILE A 78 -8.41 12.31 -0.83
CA ILE A 78 -9.21 12.63 0.36
C ILE A 78 -10.19 11.50 0.69
N ALA A 79 -10.89 10.97 -0.31
CA ALA A 79 -11.83 9.86 -0.11
C ALA A 79 -11.14 8.61 0.47
N SER A 80 -9.98 8.24 -0.08
CA SER A 80 -9.20 7.11 0.40
C SER A 80 -8.54 7.37 1.77
N MET A 81 -8.10 8.60 2.06
CA MET A 81 -7.60 8.99 3.39
C MET A 81 -8.68 8.87 4.47
N ILE A 82 -9.93 9.26 4.16
CA ILE A 82 -11.06 9.07 5.09
C ILE A 82 -11.26 7.59 5.37
N MET A 83 -11.21 6.73 4.34
CA MET A 83 -11.35 5.30 4.53
C MET A 83 -10.23 4.70 5.40
N LEU A 84 -8.98 5.11 5.18
CA LEU A 84 -7.85 4.70 6.02
C LEU A 84 -8.00 5.20 7.47
N ALA A 85 -8.48 6.43 7.67
CA ALA A 85 -8.73 7.01 8.99
C ALA A 85 -9.83 6.24 9.74
N VAL A 86 -10.93 5.90 9.06
CA VAL A 86 -12.01 5.07 9.64
C VAL A 86 -11.48 3.70 10.03
N PHE A 87 -10.71 3.04 9.17
CA PHE A 87 -10.12 1.74 9.49
C PHE A 87 -9.15 1.81 10.68
N THR A 88 -8.33 2.86 10.74
CA THR A 88 -7.41 3.11 11.86
C THR A 88 -8.18 3.38 13.15
N ALA A 89 -9.28 4.13 13.11
CA ALA A 89 -10.14 4.37 14.27
C ALA A 89 -10.75 3.07 14.81
N ILE A 90 -11.17 2.16 13.92
CA ILE A 90 -11.66 0.83 14.30
C ILE A 90 -10.52 0.01 14.92
N ALA A 91 -9.30 0.06 14.36
CA ALA A 91 -8.14 -0.63 14.94
C ALA A 91 -7.84 -0.14 16.36
N ILE A 92 -7.83 1.17 16.56
CA ILE A 92 -7.63 1.79 17.88
C ILE A 92 -8.76 1.37 18.83
N GLY A 93 -10.02 1.43 18.39
CA GLY A 93 -11.17 1.00 19.21
C GLY A 93 -11.07 -0.46 19.67
N ASN A 94 -10.65 -1.36 18.79
CA ASN A 94 -10.40 -2.77 19.14
C ASN A 94 -9.27 -2.89 20.17
N GLY A 95 -8.13 -2.21 19.95
CA GLY A 95 -7.02 -2.26 20.90
C GLY A 95 -7.39 -1.70 22.28
N VAL A 96 -8.17 -0.62 22.33
CA VAL A 96 -8.68 -0.04 23.58
C VAL A 96 -9.65 -0.99 24.29
N TYR A 97 -10.50 -1.69 23.54
CA TYR A 97 -11.43 -2.67 24.10
C TYR A 97 -10.72 -3.83 24.81
N TYR A 98 -9.62 -4.34 24.25
CA TYR A 98 -8.90 -5.49 24.82
C TYR A 98 -7.83 -5.13 25.86
N PHE A 99 -7.14 -3.99 25.73
CA PHE A 99 -5.96 -3.65 26.53
C PHE A 99 -5.99 -2.24 27.17
N GLY A 100 -7.13 -1.54 27.09
CA GLY A 100 -7.25 -0.17 27.56
C GLY A 100 -6.45 0.83 26.71
N LEU A 101 -6.16 2.02 27.26
CA LEU A 101 -5.52 3.14 26.54
C LEU A 101 -4.01 2.95 26.26
N SER A 102 -3.59 1.72 25.94
CA SER A 102 -2.20 1.33 25.71
C SER A 102 -1.88 1.29 24.22
N ILE A 103 -1.94 2.45 23.55
CA ILE A 103 -1.69 2.56 22.10
C ILE A 103 -0.19 2.74 21.83
N PRO A 104 0.48 1.81 21.12
CA PRO A 104 1.89 1.95 20.78
C PRO A 104 2.11 3.04 19.73
N TYR A 105 3.18 3.83 19.87
CA TYR A 105 3.51 4.89 18.90
C TYR A 105 3.81 4.33 17.50
N GLN A 106 4.25 3.07 17.42
CA GLN A 106 4.49 2.34 16.17
C GLN A 106 3.25 2.28 15.27
N LEU A 107 2.04 2.28 15.85
CA LEU A 107 0.81 2.31 15.07
C LEU A 107 0.71 3.59 14.24
N TRP A 108 1.07 4.74 14.81
CA TRP A 108 1.06 6.01 14.07
C TRP A 108 2.09 6.04 12.95
N VAL A 109 3.26 5.45 13.18
CA VAL A 109 4.31 5.30 12.15
C VAL A 109 3.82 4.38 11.02
N SER A 110 3.18 3.27 11.36
CA SER A 110 2.58 2.34 10.40
C SER A 110 1.49 3.00 9.55
N VAL A 111 0.63 3.83 10.16
CA VAL A 111 -0.39 4.63 9.45
C VAL A 111 0.25 5.63 8.49
N LEU A 112 1.35 6.29 8.89
CA LEU A 112 2.08 7.22 8.03
C LEU A 112 2.67 6.51 6.80
N PHE A 113 3.22 5.31 6.97
CA PHE A 113 3.66 4.48 5.85
C PHE A 113 2.49 3.97 5.01
N GLY A 114 1.34 3.70 5.63
CA GLY A 114 0.09 3.42 4.92
C GLY A 114 -0.35 4.57 4.02
N LEU A 115 -0.22 5.82 4.48
CA LEU A 115 -0.50 7.01 3.65
C LEU A 115 0.46 7.11 2.46
N LEU A 116 1.76 6.84 2.67
CA LEU A 116 2.73 6.83 1.58
C LEU A 116 2.40 5.76 0.53
N TYR A 117 2.03 4.56 0.98
CA TYR A 117 1.60 3.47 0.11
C TYR A 117 0.32 3.83 -0.66
N LEU A 118 -0.64 4.45 0.02
CA LEU A 118 -1.90 4.92 -0.58
C LEU A 118 -1.65 5.94 -1.70
N ILE A 119 -0.74 6.89 -1.49
CA ILE A 119 -0.32 7.86 -2.51
C ILE A 119 0.29 7.15 -3.73
N ALA A 120 1.14 6.14 -3.50
CA ALA A 120 1.77 5.37 -4.56
C ALA A 120 0.76 4.51 -5.36
N VAL A 121 -0.17 3.84 -4.66
CA VAL A 121 -1.24 3.05 -5.29
C VAL A 121 -2.15 3.96 -6.12
N LEU A 122 -2.52 5.14 -5.61
CA LEU A 122 -3.34 6.10 -6.37
C LEU A 122 -2.62 6.61 -7.61
N GLY A 123 -1.33 6.93 -7.54
CA GLY A 123 -0.54 7.31 -8.73
C GLY A 123 -0.59 6.21 -9.80
N PHE A 124 -0.44 4.96 -9.38
CA PHE A 124 -0.50 3.81 -10.26
C PHE A 124 -1.89 3.58 -10.86
N THR A 125 -2.96 3.69 -10.06
CA THR A 125 -4.34 3.49 -10.56
C THR A 125 -4.75 4.60 -11.53
N PHE A 126 -4.32 5.85 -11.28
CA PHE A 126 -4.53 6.98 -12.20
C PHE A 126 -3.77 6.80 -13.51
N PHE A 127 -2.55 6.24 -13.48
CA PHE A 127 -1.81 5.89 -14.69
C PHE A 127 -2.60 4.91 -15.56
N PHE A 128 -3.12 3.81 -14.97
CA PHE A 128 -3.94 2.85 -15.71
C PHE A 128 -5.30 3.38 -16.15
N SER A 129 -5.93 4.25 -15.34
CA SER A 129 -7.16 4.96 -15.70
C SER A 129 -6.97 5.89 -16.90
N SER A 130 -5.77 6.46 -17.07
CA SER A 130 -5.42 7.24 -18.26
C SER A 130 -5.15 6.39 -19.52
N LEU A 131 -4.67 5.15 -19.33
CA LEU A 131 -4.32 4.25 -20.43
C LEU A 131 -5.56 3.68 -21.11
N PHE A 132 -6.60 3.34 -20.34
CA PHE A 132 -7.81 2.71 -20.85
C PHE A 132 -8.96 3.69 -21.04
N LYS A 133 -9.71 3.53 -22.14
CA LYS A 133 -10.93 4.35 -22.41
C LYS A 133 -12.15 3.89 -21.58
N SER A 134 -12.10 2.68 -21.03
CA SER A 134 -13.19 2.07 -20.28
C SER A 134 -12.83 1.96 -18.80
N SER A 135 -13.70 2.47 -17.94
CA SER A 135 -13.53 2.45 -16.49
C SER A 135 -13.49 1.04 -15.93
N SER A 136 -14.40 0.19 -16.39
CA SER A 136 -14.44 -1.21 -15.99
C SER A 136 -13.13 -1.94 -16.31
N ILE A 137 -12.50 -1.66 -17.46
CA ILE A 137 -11.23 -2.30 -17.84
C ILE A 137 -10.08 -1.79 -16.97
N SER A 138 -10.01 -0.47 -16.73
CA SER A 138 -9.00 0.12 -15.85
C SER A 138 -9.05 -0.47 -14.43
N ILE A 139 -10.24 -0.50 -13.85
CA ILE A 139 -10.48 -1.05 -12.50
C ILE A 139 -10.11 -2.53 -12.45
N LEU A 140 -10.56 -3.34 -13.43
CA LEU A 140 -10.27 -4.77 -13.45
C LEU A 140 -8.77 -5.06 -13.61
N VAL A 141 -8.09 -4.37 -14.52
CA VAL A 141 -6.64 -4.58 -14.75
C VAL A 141 -5.84 -4.19 -13.51
N THR A 142 -6.13 -3.04 -12.91
CA THR A 142 -5.44 -2.60 -11.68
C THR A 142 -5.73 -3.53 -10.51
N ALA A 143 -6.97 -4.01 -10.36
CA ALA A 143 -7.33 -4.99 -9.34
C ALA A 143 -6.58 -6.31 -9.51
N ILE A 144 -6.55 -6.87 -10.72
CA ILE A 144 -5.84 -8.14 -10.98
C ILE A 144 -4.35 -7.98 -10.71
N LEU A 145 -3.75 -6.85 -11.12
CA LEU A 145 -2.33 -6.59 -10.91
C LEU A 145 -1.99 -6.51 -9.41
N PHE A 146 -2.74 -5.74 -8.62
CA PHE A 146 -2.42 -5.56 -7.21
C PHE A 146 -2.83 -6.73 -6.31
N LEU A 147 -3.99 -7.34 -6.55
CA LEU A 147 -4.49 -8.40 -5.68
C LEU A 147 -3.87 -9.76 -5.96
N PHE A 148 -3.44 -10.01 -7.20
CA PHE A 148 -2.93 -11.32 -7.60
C PHE A 148 -1.53 -11.23 -8.19
N ALA A 149 -1.32 -10.42 -9.24
CA ALA A 149 -0.08 -10.48 -10.00
C ALA A 149 1.14 -10.13 -9.15
N PHE A 150 1.13 -9.02 -8.41
CA PHE A 150 2.27 -8.65 -7.56
C PHE A 150 2.52 -9.66 -6.44
N MET A 151 1.47 -10.20 -5.82
CA MET A 151 1.62 -11.24 -4.81
C MET A 151 2.29 -12.50 -5.39
N LEU A 152 1.85 -12.95 -6.57
CA LEU A 152 2.42 -14.12 -7.25
C LEU A 152 3.86 -13.86 -7.72
N ILE A 153 4.16 -12.69 -8.27
CA ILE A 153 5.52 -12.34 -8.69
C ILE A 153 6.44 -12.32 -7.47
N GLN A 154 5.99 -11.74 -6.36
CA GLN A 154 6.78 -11.70 -5.12
C GLN A 154 7.09 -13.11 -4.62
N THR A 155 6.09 -13.99 -4.51
CA THR A 155 6.31 -15.36 -4.01
C THR A 155 7.22 -16.18 -4.93
N LEU A 156 7.13 -15.99 -6.25
CA LEU A 156 8.02 -16.65 -7.21
C LEU A 156 9.46 -16.13 -7.15
N VAL A 157 9.64 -14.81 -7.04
CA VAL A 157 10.98 -14.19 -6.99
C VAL A 157 11.71 -14.57 -5.70
N GLU A 158 11.03 -14.49 -4.56
CA GLU A 158 11.62 -14.87 -3.27
C GLU A 158 11.87 -16.38 -3.19
N GLY A 159 10.93 -17.20 -3.67
CA GLY A 159 10.97 -18.66 -3.54
C GLY A 159 11.89 -19.37 -4.54
N LEU A 160 11.85 -19.00 -5.83
CA LEU A 160 12.61 -19.68 -6.89
C LEU A 160 13.92 -18.96 -7.20
N VAL A 161 13.87 -17.64 -7.33
CA VAL A 161 15.02 -16.83 -7.79
C VAL A 161 15.95 -16.48 -6.62
N LYS A 162 15.42 -16.44 -5.39
CA LYS A 162 16.16 -16.10 -4.17
C LYS A 162 16.86 -14.75 -4.29
N ILE A 163 16.19 -13.77 -4.87
CA ILE A 163 16.66 -12.38 -5.00
C ILE A 163 15.67 -11.46 -4.27
N GLU A 164 16.19 -10.39 -3.68
CA GLU A 164 15.39 -9.32 -3.06
C GLU A 164 14.49 -8.64 -4.11
N PRO A 165 13.15 -8.62 -3.94
CA PRO A 165 12.22 -8.06 -4.92
C PRO A 165 12.08 -6.53 -4.75
N TRP A 166 13.22 -5.81 -4.82
CA TRP A 166 13.29 -4.35 -4.68
C TRP A 166 12.44 -3.58 -5.70
N PHE A 167 12.06 -4.21 -6.81
CA PHE A 167 11.23 -3.63 -7.85
C PHE A 167 9.72 -3.80 -7.58
N LEU A 168 9.28 -4.46 -6.50
CA LEU A 168 7.85 -4.65 -6.24
C LEU A 168 7.31 -3.61 -5.25
N ILE A 169 6.22 -2.96 -5.63
CA ILE A 169 5.51 -2.02 -4.74
C ILE A 169 4.95 -2.72 -3.49
N THR A 170 4.53 -3.99 -3.60
CA THR A 170 4.04 -4.79 -2.48
C THR A 170 5.14 -5.16 -1.50
N TYR A 171 6.37 -5.31 -1.97
CA TYR A 171 7.55 -5.48 -1.12
C TYR A 171 7.85 -4.18 -0.35
N GLY A 172 7.82 -3.03 -1.05
CA GLY A 172 7.92 -1.71 -0.42
C GLY A 172 6.88 -1.48 0.69
N ALA A 173 5.66 -1.98 0.51
CA ALA A 173 4.56 -1.86 1.46
C ALA A 173 4.75 -2.67 2.77
N GLN A 174 5.68 -3.64 2.81
CA GLN A 174 5.93 -4.42 4.03
C GLN A 174 6.42 -3.56 5.20
N ILE A 175 6.96 -2.36 4.95
CA ILE A 175 7.34 -1.42 6.03
C ILE A 175 6.15 -1.08 6.95
N ILE A 176 4.92 -1.12 6.44
CA ILE A 176 3.69 -0.88 7.21
C ILE A 176 3.56 -1.93 8.32
N THR A 177 3.74 -3.21 7.98
CA THR A 177 3.60 -4.31 8.93
C THR A 177 4.84 -4.52 9.78
N ASN A 178 6.03 -4.34 9.20
CA ASN A 178 7.32 -4.59 9.85
C ASN A 178 7.57 -3.64 11.02
N THR A 179 7.06 -2.40 10.96
CA THR A 179 7.16 -1.44 12.07
C THR A 179 6.37 -1.81 13.32
N LEU A 180 5.38 -2.69 13.20
CA LEU A 180 4.56 -3.17 14.33
C LEU A 180 5.26 -4.30 15.10
N ILE A 181 6.35 -4.85 14.56
CA ILE A 181 7.16 -5.91 15.15
C ILE A 181 8.40 -5.31 15.80
N ASP A 182 8.75 -5.81 16.99
CA ASP A 182 9.97 -5.44 17.73
C ASP A 182 10.68 -6.72 18.21
N PRO A 183 11.95 -6.95 17.83
CA PRO A 183 12.80 -6.13 16.96
C PRO A 183 12.31 -6.11 15.50
N TYR A 184 12.64 -5.03 14.77
CA TYR A 184 12.30 -4.91 13.34
C TYR A 184 12.85 -6.13 12.57
N PRO A 185 12.05 -6.79 11.73
CA PRO A 185 12.47 -8.00 11.05
C PRO A 185 13.60 -7.70 10.06
N THR A 186 14.62 -8.56 10.07
CA THR A 186 15.71 -8.57 9.09
C THR A 186 15.59 -9.78 8.19
N THR A 187 16.15 -9.70 6.98
CA THR A 187 16.24 -10.83 6.06
C THR A 187 16.78 -12.06 6.80
N SER A 188 15.98 -13.12 6.81
CA SER A 188 16.29 -14.34 7.54
C SER A 188 16.23 -15.54 6.60
N THR A 189 17.24 -16.39 6.70
CA THR A 189 17.31 -17.63 5.94
C THR A 189 16.92 -18.78 6.87
N GLN A 190 15.75 -19.36 6.63
CA GLN A 190 15.24 -20.48 7.40
C GLN A 190 15.24 -21.74 6.55
N GLY A 191 15.84 -22.82 7.07
CA GLY A 191 15.84 -24.11 6.39
C GLY A 191 16.99 -25.00 6.79
N PHE A 192 16.89 -26.26 6.41
CA PHE A 192 17.88 -27.29 6.72
C PHE A 192 18.16 -28.11 5.47
N GLY A 193 19.45 -28.31 5.14
CA GLY A 193 19.85 -29.01 3.93
C GLY A 193 19.50 -28.25 2.64
N PRO A 194 19.08 -28.91 1.55
CA PRO A 194 18.77 -28.27 0.27
C PRO A 194 17.57 -27.29 0.31
N ASN A 195 16.72 -27.40 1.34
CA ASN A 195 15.48 -26.63 1.46
C ASN A 195 15.70 -25.36 2.32
N VAL A 196 16.57 -24.46 1.85
CA VAL A 196 16.78 -23.14 2.46
C VAL A 196 15.84 -22.12 1.81
N PHE A 197 14.95 -21.55 2.62
CA PHE A 197 14.04 -20.47 2.26
C PHE A 197 14.55 -19.14 2.81
N THR A 198 14.66 -18.15 1.95
CA THR A 198 15.10 -16.80 2.31
C THR A 198 13.87 -15.90 2.36
N SER A 199 13.49 -15.44 3.55
CA SER A 199 12.45 -14.42 3.70
C SER A 199 13.13 -13.06 3.76
N TYR A 200 12.82 -12.22 2.79
CA TYR A 200 13.36 -10.87 2.68
C TYR A 200 12.47 -9.90 3.45
N ALA A 201 13.09 -9.05 4.27
CA ALA A 201 12.38 -8.03 5.03
C ALA A 201 12.83 -6.65 4.52
N THR A 202 11.89 -5.88 3.99
CA THR A 202 12.15 -4.54 3.48
C THR A 202 12.63 -3.63 4.59
N THR A 203 13.72 -2.89 4.36
CA THR A 203 14.18 -1.87 5.31
C THR A 203 13.36 -0.58 5.18
N ILE A 204 13.25 0.20 6.26
CA ILE A 204 12.51 1.47 6.25
C ILE A 204 12.95 2.43 5.11
N PRO A 205 14.25 2.75 4.94
CA PRO A 205 14.67 3.68 3.88
C PRO A 205 14.40 3.13 2.48
N GLU A 206 14.56 1.82 2.27
CA GLU A 206 14.31 1.17 1.00
C GLU A 206 12.82 1.18 0.64
N GLY A 207 11.93 0.86 1.59
CA GLY A 207 10.50 0.92 1.34
C GLY A 207 10.02 2.33 1.01
N ILE A 208 10.54 3.36 1.70
CA ILE A 208 10.24 4.76 1.37
C ILE A 208 10.74 5.10 -0.05
N ALA A 209 11.94 4.68 -0.41
CA ALA A 209 12.50 4.90 -1.75
C ALA A 209 11.65 4.23 -2.84
N ILE A 210 11.25 2.97 -2.65
CA ILE A 210 10.41 2.23 -3.60
C ILE A 210 9.06 2.92 -3.77
N LEU A 211 8.37 3.22 -2.67
CA LEU A 211 7.02 3.82 -2.71
C LEU A 211 7.03 5.22 -3.35
N SER A 212 8.02 6.04 -2.99
CA SER A 212 8.17 7.38 -3.57
C SER A 212 8.54 7.33 -5.05
N ALA A 213 9.43 6.43 -5.47
CA ALA A 213 9.78 6.22 -6.87
C ALA A 213 8.56 5.78 -7.70
N TYR A 214 7.78 4.82 -7.20
CA TYR A 214 6.54 4.38 -7.83
C TYR A 214 5.55 5.51 -8.01
N PHE A 215 5.32 6.31 -6.97
CA PHE A 215 4.44 7.48 -7.04
C PHE A 215 4.92 8.47 -8.11
N LEU A 216 6.20 8.88 -8.07
CA LEU A 216 6.73 9.88 -9.00
C LEU A 216 6.66 9.40 -10.45
N VAL A 217 7.09 8.17 -10.72
CA VAL A 217 7.11 7.60 -12.09
C VAL A 217 5.68 7.48 -12.63
N THR A 218 4.75 6.91 -11.86
CA THR A 218 3.38 6.70 -12.33
C THR A 218 2.58 8.00 -12.43
N ALA A 219 2.77 8.95 -11.52
CA ALA A 219 2.13 10.26 -11.58
C ALA A 219 2.60 11.05 -12.81
N VAL A 220 3.90 11.08 -13.08
CA VAL A 220 4.46 11.78 -14.25
C VAL A 220 3.98 11.11 -15.54
N LEU A 221 4.08 9.78 -15.65
CA LEU A 221 3.62 9.06 -16.83
C LEU A 221 2.11 9.22 -17.06
N GLY A 222 1.31 9.17 -16.00
CA GLY A 222 -0.14 9.35 -16.08
C GLY A 222 -0.52 10.75 -16.57
N LEU A 223 0.18 11.77 -16.08
CA LEU A 223 -0.02 13.15 -16.51
C LEU A 223 0.38 13.34 -17.98
N LEU A 224 1.54 12.83 -18.39
CA LEU A 224 2.03 12.93 -19.77
C LEU A 224 1.10 12.26 -20.78
N ILE A 225 0.55 11.08 -20.44
CA ILE A 225 -0.42 10.38 -21.30
C ILE A 225 -1.72 11.18 -21.39
N PHE A 226 -2.19 11.73 -20.29
CA PHE A 226 -3.41 12.53 -20.25
C PHE A 226 -3.31 13.81 -21.10
N GLU A 227 -2.16 14.49 -21.08
CA GLU A 227 -1.93 15.68 -21.90
C GLU A 227 -1.89 15.39 -23.40
N ARG A 228 -1.35 14.23 -23.80
CA ARG A 228 -1.20 13.85 -25.21
C ARG A 228 -2.45 13.24 -25.85
N ARG A 229 -3.50 12.94 -25.08
CA ARG A 229 -4.75 12.42 -25.65
C ARG A 229 -5.63 13.54 -26.20
N GLU A 230 -5.79 13.54 -27.51
CA GLU A 230 -6.83 14.30 -28.21
C GLU A 230 -8.15 13.51 -28.14
N PHE A 231 -9.23 14.18 -27.72
CA PHE A 231 -10.57 13.63 -27.80
C PHE A 231 -11.02 13.73 -29.26
N THR A 232 -10.77 12.68 -30.05
CA THR A 232 -11.41 12.48 -31.36
C THR A 232 -12.72 11.72 -31.19
#